data_AF-A0A2V9VJM6-F1
#
_entry.id   AF-A0A2V9VJM6-F1
#
_cell.length_a   1.000
_cell.length_b   1.000
_cell.length_c   1.000
_cell.angle_alpha   90.00
_cell.angle_beta   90.00
_cell.angle_gamma   90.00
#
_symmetry.space_group_name_H-M   'P 1'
#
loop_
_entity.id
_entity.type
_entity.pdbx_description
1 polymer ?
#
loop_
_entity_poly.entity_id
_entity_poly.type
_entity_poly.pdbx_seq_one_letter_code
_entity_poly.pdbx_strand_id
1 'polypeptide(L)'
;MTPFYATLQVMQDCADAGIRQVWIYRASGRGAVSPEAVEFCKQHGIRAVEGHCPFMFLPATGFPHRAHGFLLKITRRYPRAA
;
A
#
# COMPACT_ATOMS: atom_id res chain seq x y z
N MET A 1 10.08 -8.69 -4.69
CA MET A 1 9.21 -7.67 -4.07
C MET A 1 10.08 -6.46 -3.78
N THR A 2 9.63 -5.24 -4.08
CA THR A 2 10.42 -4.01 -3.89
C THR A 2 10.90 -3.91 -2.44
N PRO A 3 12.21 -3.79 -2.18
CA PRO A 3 12.72 -3.59 -0.82
C PRO A 3 12.35 -2.19 -0.33
N PHE A 4 12.09 -2.03 0.98
CA PHE A 4 11.61 -0.75 1.55
C PHE A 4 12.53 0.44 1.22
N TYR A 5 13.84 0.24 1.13
CA TYR A 5 14.81 1.30 0.84
C TYR A 5 14.75 1.79 -0.62
N ALA A 6 14.20 1.00 -1.54
CA ALA A 6 14.05 1.40 -2.94
C ALA A 6 12.70 2.07 -3.23
N THR A 7 11.74 2.01 -2.29
CA THR A 7 10.38 2.48 -2.53
C THR A 7 10.31 3.97 -2.85
N LEU A 8 11.16 4.81 -2.23
CA LEU A 8 11.18 6.25 -2.52
C LEU A 8 11.53 6.51 -3.99
N GLN A 9 12.57 5.87 -4.51
CA GLN A 9 12.95 5.98 -5.91
C GLN A 9 11.80 5.57 -6.83
N VAL A 10 11.13 4.45 -6.53
CA VAL A 10 9.98 3.99 -7.33
C VAL A 10 8.82 4.99 -7.30
N MET A 11 8.60 5.70 -6.18
CA MET A 11 7.56 6.75 -6.12
C MET A 11 7.95 7.98 -6.93
N GLN A 12 9.23 8.34 -6.98
CA GLN A 12 9.74 9.39 -7.87
C GLN A 12 9.54 9.01 -9.34
N ASP A 13 9.91 7.78 -9.72
CA ASP A 13 9.69 7.26 -11.07
C ASP A 13 8.19 7.27 -11.45
N CYS A 14 7.32 6.92 -10.49
CA CYS A 14 5.86 7.04 -10.68
C CYS A 14 5.42 8.50 -10.86
N ALA A 15 6.00 9.43 -10.10
CA ALA A 15 5.67 10.85 -10.19
C ALA A 15 6.00 11.40 -11.58
N ASP A 16 7.20 11.08 -12.08
CA ASP A 16 7.72 11.47 -13.39
C ASP A 16 6.91 10.84 -14.53
N ALA A 17 6.50 9.59 -14.36
CA ALA A 17 5.62 8.90 -15.31
C ALA A 17 4.14 9.35 -15.24
N GLY A 18 3.78 10.28 -14.35
CA GLY A 18 2.40 10.74 -14.18
C GLY A 18 1.47 9.73 -13.50
N ILE A 19 2.01 8.69 -12.87
CA ILE A 19 1.25 7.68 -12.12
C ILE A 19 0.85 8.29 -10.76
N ARG A 20 -0.45 8.34 -10.49
CA ARG A 20 -1.01 8.99 -9.28
C ARG A 20 -1.72 8.04 -8.33
N GLN A 21 -1.82 6.75 -8.67
CA GLN A 21 -2.44 5.72 -7.83
C GLN A 21 -1.47 4.57 -7.67
N VAL A 22 -1.04 4.31 -6.45
CA VAL A 22 0.01 3.33 -6.16
C VAL A 22 -0.39 2.45 -4.97
N TRP A 23 0.17 1.23 -4.96
CA TRP A 23 0.04 0.31 -3.84
C TRP A 23 1.41 0.01 -3.25
N ILE A 24 1.63 0.44 -2.02
CA ILE A 24 2.88 0.16 -1.29
C ILE A 24 2.66 -1.09 -0.44
N TYR A 25 2.84 -2.25 -1.07
CA TYR A 25 2.48 -3.56 -0.50
C TYR A 25 3.31 -3.92 0.74
N ARG A 26 2.63 -4.48 1.76
CA ARG A 26 3.24 -5.13 2.92
C ARG A 26 2.61 -6.50 3.14
N ALA A 27 3.45 -7.54 3.15
CA ALA A 27 3.10 -8.90 3.56
C ALA A 27 3.18 -9.04 5.10
N SER A 28 3.39 -10.24 5.61
CA SER A 28 3.89 -10.45 6.98
C SER A 28 5.32 -9.90 7.10
N GLY A 29 5.50 -8.69 7.67
CA GLY A 29 6.80 -8.05 7.87
C GLY A 29 6.83 -6.56 7.48
N ARG A 30 8.03 -6.01 7.20
CA ARG A 30 8.22 -4.60 6.81
C ARG A 30 7.67 -4.30 5.41
N GLY A 31 7.84 -5.23 4.47
CA GLY A 31 7.39 -5.09 3.09
C GLY A 31 8.06 -3.94 2.34
N ALA A 32 7.33 -3.32 1.41
CA ALA A 32 7.79 -2.17 0.64
C ALA A 32 7.50 -0.83 1.33
N VAL A 33 6.88 -0.82 2.51
CA VAL A 33 6.49 0.44 3.18
C VAL A 33 7.73 1.17 3.68
N SER A 34 7.93 2.39 3.18
CA SER A 34 8.91 3.36 3.67
C SER A 34 8.17 4.65 4.09
N PRO A 35 8.40 5.18 5.30
CA PRO A 35 7.80 6.44 5.73
C PRO A 35 8.10 7.60 4.79
N GLU A 36 9.32 7.66 4.26
CA GLU A 36 9.77 8.69 3.31
C GLU A 36 8.99 8.60 2.00
N ALA A 37 8.76 7.38 1.49
CA ALA A 37 7.99 7.17 0.26
C ALA A 37 6.50 7.50 0.45
N VAL A 38 5.94 7.19 1.62
CA VAL A 38 4.55 7.56 1.97
C VAL A 38 4.39 9.08 2.02
N GLU A 39 5.35 9.78 2.65
CA GLU A 39 5.29 11.23 2.76
C GLU A 39 5.49 11.91 1.40
N PHE A 40 6.41 11.41 0.58
CA PHE A 40 6.55 11.85 -0.81
C PHE A 40 5.24 11.72 -1.58
N CYS A 41 4.52 10.59 -1.44
CA CYS A 41 3.22 10.40 -2.10
C CYS A 41 2.22 11.51 -1.72
N LYS A 42 2.12 11.85 -0.44
CA LYS A 42 1.21 12.91 0.04
C LYS A 42 1.56 14.28 -0.55
N GLN A 43 2.85 14.63 -0.53
CA GLN A 43 3.33 15.92 -1.02
C GLN A 43 3.15 16.09 -2.52
N HIS A 44 3.25 15.01 -3.29
CA HIS A 44 3.15 15.02 -4.75
C HIS A 44 1.76 14.61 -5.29
N GLY A 45 0.75 14.54 -4.42
CA GLY A 45 -0.62 14.23 -4.83
C GLY A 45 -0.82 12.81 -5.37
N ILE A 46 0.04 11.88 -4.96
CA ILE A 46 -0.06 10.44 -5.27
C ILE A 46 -0.90 9.77 -4.18
N ARG A 47 -1.99 9.11 -4.57
CA ARG A 47 -2.84 8.33 -3.69
C ARG A 47 -2.22 6.95 -3.47
N ALA A 48 -1.69 6.71 -2.27
CA ALA A 48 -1.07 5.46 -1.90
C ALA A 48 -1.97 4.61 -1.02
N VAL A 49 -2.15 3.33 -1.39
CA VAL A 49 -2.62 2.30 -0.46
C VAL A 49 -1.39 1.65 0.18
N GLU A 50 -1.08 2.04 1.42
CA GLU A 50 0.13 1.62 2.12
C GLU A 50 -0.11 0.49 3.12
N GLY A 51 0.69 -0.56 3.04
CA GLY A 51 0.75 -1.56 4.09
C GLY A 51 -0.36 -2.62 4.07
N HIS A 52 -1.19 -2.65 3.03
CA HIS A 52 -2.27 -3.63 2.85
C HIS A 52 -1.97 -4.62 1.73
N CYS A 53 -2.61 -5.78 1.76
CA CYS A 53 -2.55 -6.77 0.70
C CYS A 53 -3.63 -6.51 -0.36
N PRO A 54 -3.31 -6.47 -1.68
CA PRO A 54 -4.30 -6.30 -2.74
C PRO A 54 -5.46 -7.29 -2.69
N PHE A 55 -5.19 -8.53 -2.29
CA PHE A 55 -6.20 -9.58 -2.23
C PHE A 55 -7.26 -9.37 -1.15
N MET A 56 -7.10 -8.38 -0.27
CA MET A 56 -8.17 -7.95 0.64
C MET A 56 -9.29 -7.19 -0.08
N PHE A 57 -9.04 -6.66 -1.28
CA PHE A 57 -9.94 -5.76 -2.00
C PHE A 57 -10.38 -6.30 -3.37
N LEU A 58 -9.60 -7.20 -3.97
CA LEU A 58 -9.92 -7.80 -5.26
C LEU A 58 -10.96 -8.94 -5.13
N PRO A 59 -11.82 -9.14 -6.15
CA PRO A 59 -12.79 -10.24 -6.17
C PRO A 59 -12.08 -11.61 -6.34
N ALA A 60 -12.80 -12.69 -6.02
CA ALA A 60 -12.34 -14.08 -6.19
C ALA A 60 -11.05 -14.48 -5.45
N THR A 61 -10.73 -13.82 -4.33
CA THR A 61 -9.55 -14.15 -3.52
C THR A 61 -9.86 -15.22 -2.46
N GLY A 62 -8.87 -16.09 -2.20
CA GLY A 62 -9.00 -17.19 -1.25
C GLY A 62 -9.34 -16.72 0.18
N PHE A 63 -10.04 -17.58 0.93
CA PHE A 63 -10.49 -17.36 2.31
C PHE A 63 -9.49 -16.63 3.24
N PRO A 64 -8.17 -16.98 3.30
CA PRO A 64 -7.23 -16.31 4.19
C PRO A 64 -7.12 -14.79 3.98
N HIS A 65 -7.29 -14.30 2.75
CA HIS A 65 -7.21 -12.86 2.46
C HIS A 65 -8.44 -12.09 2.95
N ARG A 66 -9.62 -12.71 2.91
CA ARG A 66 -10.87 -12.14 3.45
C ARG A 66 -10.84 -12.08 4.98
N ALA A 67 -10.35 -13.12 5.64
CA ALA A 67 -10.20 -13.17 7.11
C ALA A 67 -9.22 -12.10 7.62
N HIS A 68 -8.08 -11.92 6.94
CA HIS A 68 -7.12 -10.86 7.26
C HIS A 68 -7.74 -9.46 7.10
N GLY A 69 -8.50 -9.23 6.01
CA GLY A 69 -9.22 -7.98 5.81
C GLY A 69 -10.25 -7.68 6.91
N PHE A 70 -10.98 -8.69 7.37
CA PHE A 70 -11.94 -8.58 8.46
C PHE A 70 -11.27 -8.22 9.80
N LEU A 71 -10.15 -8.87 10.15
CA LEU A 71 -9.39 -8.56 11.35
C LEU A 71 -8.88 -7.10 11.35
N LEU A 72 -8.42 -6.61 10.20
CA LEU A 72 -7.99 -5.22 10.05
C LEU A 72 -9.13 -4.21 10.21
N LYS A 73 -10.36 -4.57 9.82
CA LYS A 73 -11.56 -3.75 10.08
C LYS A 73 -11.85 -3.66 11.58
N ILE A 74 -11.83 -4.78 12.30
CA ILE A 74 -12.05 -4.82 13.76
C ILE A 74 -10.98 -4.01 14.51
N THR A 75 -9.72 -4.14 14.10
CA THR A 75 -8.59 -3.43 14.73
C THR A 75 -8.43 -1.98 14.29
N ARG A 76 -9.38 -1.44 13.49
CA ARG A 76 -9.35 -0.06 12.95
C ARG A 76 -8.09 0.29 12.13
N ARG A 77 -7.42 -0.72 11.58
CA ARG A 77 -6.22 -0.61 10.72
C ARG A 77 -6.54 -0.77 9.23
N TYR A 78 -7.80 -0.99 8.90
CA TYR A 78 -8.32 -0.95 7.54
C TYR A 78 -8.28 0.48 7.00
N PRO A 79 -8.01 0.71 5.69
CA PRO A 79 -8.05 2.04 5.11
C PRO A 79 -9.40 2.70 5.38
N ARG A 80 -9.37 3.94 5.87
CA ARG A 80 -10.59 4.75 5.95
C ARG A 80 -10.90 5.24 4.55
N ALA A 81 -12.18 5.29 4.20
CA ALA A 81 -12.59 6.04 3.01
C ALA A 81 -12.14 7.50 3.21
N ALA A 82 -11.49 8.05 2.19
CA ALA A 82 -11.15 9.47 2.12
C ALA A 82 -12.43 10.30 1.94
#